data_AF-A0A6B3GMN6-F1
#
_entry.id   AF-A0A6B3GMN6-F1
#
_cell.length_a   1.000
_cell.length_b   1.000
_cell.length_c   1.000
_cell.angle_alpha   90.00
_cell.angle_beta   90.00
_cell.angle_gamma   90.00
#
_symmetry.space_group_name_H-M   'P 1'
#
loop_
_entity.id
_entity.type
_entity.pdbx_description
1 polymer ?
#
loop_
_entity_poly.entity_id
_entity_poly.type
_entity_poly.pdbx_seq_one_letter_code
_entity_poly.pdbx_strand_id
1 'polypeptide(L)'
;TLPVVVHAPPRGPLADIAATLQAGRTKLLGHEHLGLPDIQQLGGIGELFDSLLVVENFGVDSQGLADAQAAGGLTVRSVRGEDATHYPVTVVVHPG
;
A
#
# COMPACT_ATOMS: atom_id res chain seq x y z
N THR A 1 -8.62 2.08 -5.49
CA THR A 1 -8.43 2.39 -4.06
C THR A 1 -9.72 2.16 -3.33
N LEU A 2 -9.72 1.36 -2.27
CA LEU A 2 -10.89 1.11 -1.44
C LEU A 2 -10.72 1.78 -0.08
N PRO A 3 -11.69 2.58 0.39
CA PRO A 3 -11.64 3.14 1.74
C PRO A 3 -11.79 2.03 2.78
N VAL A 4 -10.98 2.08 3.83
CA VAL A 4 -11.09 1.20 5.00
C VAL A 4 -11.25 2.08 6.23
N VAL A 5 -12.25 1.77 7.06
CA VAL A 5 -12.43 2.43 8.35
C VAL A 5 -11.56 1.72 9.39
N VAL A 6 -10.71 2.48 10.07
CA VAL A 6 -9.81 1.97 11.10
C VAL A 6 -10.09 2.67 12.41
N HIS A 7 -10.26 1.89 13.48
CA HIS A 7 -10.27 2.41 14.83
C HIS A 7 -8.89 2.20 15.46
N ALA A 8 -8.13 3.27 15.63
CA ALA A 8 -6.78 3.24 16.20
C ALA A 8 -6.77 3.88 17.60
N PRO A 9 -6.86 3.10 18.69
CA PRO A 9 -6.81 3.66 20.04
C PRO A 9 -5.42 4.28 20.31
N PRO A 10 -5.32 5.44 20.97
CA PRO A 10 -4.06 6.19 21.13
C PRO A 10 -2.91 5.43 21.83
N ARG A 11 -3.23 4.36 22.57
CA ARG A 11 -2.28 3.51 23.29
C ARG A 11 -2.43 2.03 22.92
N GLY A 12 -3.07 1.74 21.79
CA GLY A 12 -3.22 0.37 21.29
C GLY A 12 -1.90 -0.18 20.73
N PRO A 13 -1.67 -1.50 20.78
CA PRO A 13 -0.59 -2.14 20.05
C PRO A 13 -0.74 -1.90 18.54
N LEU A 14 0.37 -1.54 17.87
CA LEU A 14 0.39 -1.35 16.42
C LEU A 14 -0.02 -2.63 15.68
N ALA A 15 0.34 -3.80 16.22
CA ALA A 15 -0.03 -5.09 15.68
C ALA A 15 -1.56 -5.28 15.60
N ASP A 16 -2.31 -4.78 16.59
CA ASP A 16 -3.78 -4.91 16.62
C ASP A 16 -4.42 -4.00 15.56
N ILE A 17 -3.84 -2.81 15.35
CA ILE A 17 -4.24 -1.89 14.28
C ILE A 17 -3.98 -2.53 12.91
N ALA A 18 -2.79 -3.11 12.71
CA ALA A 18 -2.43 -3.82 11.48
C ALA A 18 -3.33 -5.03 11.22
N ALA A 19 -3.66 -5.80 12.26
CA ALA A 19 -4.58 -6.94 12.15
C ALA A 19 -5.99 -6.49 11.76
N THR A 20 -6.49 -5.38 12.32
CA THR A 20 -7.79 -4.81 11.98
C THR A 20 -7.83 -4.31 10.53
N LEU A 21 -6.76 -3.62 10.11
CA LEU A 21 -6.57 -3.18 8.72
C LEU A 21 -6.59 -4.36 7.74
N GLN A 22 -5.81 -5.41 8.02
CA GLN A 22 -5.73 -6.59 7.17
C GLN A 22 -7.09 -7.31 7.09
N ALA A 23 -7.79 -7.47 8.22
CA ALA A 23 -9.11 -8.09 8.25
C ALA A 23 -10.15 -7.27 7.48
N GLY A 24 -10.10 -5.94 7.57
CA GLY A 24 -10.93 -5.03 6.77
C GLY A 24 -10.66 -5.16 5.27
N ARG A 25 -9.39 -5.13 4.87
CA ARG A 25 -8.97 -5.31 3.47
C ARG A 25 -9.46 -6.64 2.89
N THR A 26 -9.30 -7.75 3.62
CA THR A 26 -9.73 -9.08 3.16
C THR A 26 -11.22 -9.14 2.85
N LYS A 27 -12.06 -8.48 3.67
CA LYS A 27 -13.52 -8.43 3.43
C LYS A 27 -13.88 -7.65 2.16
N LEU A 28 -13.00 -6.76 1.71
CA LEU A 28 -13.21 -5.87 0.57
C LEU A 28 -12.60 -6.40 -0.74
N LEU A 29 -11.87 -7.52 -0.72
CA LEU A 29 -11.22 -8.09 -1.91
C LEU A 29 -12.20 -8.32 -3.07
N GLY A 30 -13.44 -8.71 -2.78
CA GLY A 30 -14.49 -8.89 -3.80
C GLY A 30 -14.96 -7.58 -4.47
N HIS A 31 -14.57 -6.43 -3.95
CA HIS A 31 -15.02 -5.11 -4.37
C HIS A 31 -13.90 -4.24 -5.00
N GLU A 32 -12.71 -4.78 -5.21
CA GLU A 32 -11.57 -4.05 -5.81
C GLU A 32 -11.83 -3.54 -7.23
N HIS A 33 -12.88 -4.03 -7.89
CA HIS A 33 -13.34 -3.56 -9.19
C HIS A 33 -14.03 -2.19 -9.16
N LEU A 34 -14.43 -1.69 -7.98
CA LEU A 34 -15.07 -0.39 -7.86
C LEU A 34 -14.05 0.74 -7.81
N GLY A 35 -14.25 1.75 -8.65
CA GLY A 35 -13.48 2.98 -8.61
C GLY A 35 -13.82 3.81 -7.38
N LEU A 36 -12.85 4.57 -6.87
CA LEU A 36 -13.09 5.52 -5.79
C LEU A 36 -14.19 6.56 -6.13
N PRO A 37 -14.26 7.11 -7.37
CA PRO A 37 -15.35 8.01 -7.74
C PRO A 37 -16.74 7.38 -7.61
N ASP A 38 -16.88 6.11 -8.01
CA ASP A 38 -18.15 5.38 -7.91
C ASP A 38 -18.55 5.17 -6.45
N ILE A 39 -17.59 4.85 -5.59
CA ILE A 39 -17.79 4.70 -4.15
C ILE A 39 -18.24 6.02 -3.51
N GLN A 40 -17.60 7.14 -3.89
CA GLN A 40 -17.98 8.48 -3.42
C GLN A 40 -19.39 8.85 -3.88
N GLN A 41 -19.72 8.58 -5.14
CA GLN A 41 -21.04 8.84 -5.70
C GLN A 41 -22.12 8.01 -5.00
N LEU A 42 -21.87 6.73 -4.76
CA LEU A 42 -22.80 5.83 -4.05
C LEU A 42 -22.99 6.22 -2.58
N GLY A 43 -21.93 6.69 -1.91
CA GLY A 43 -21.99 7.13 -0.52
C GLY A 43 -22.64 8.50 -0.33
N GLY A 44 -22.66 9.35 -1.37
CA GLY A 44 -23.13 10.74 -1.27
C GLY A 44 -22.23 11.61 -0.38
N ILE A 45 -20.99 11.19 -0.15
CA ILE A 45 -20.01 11.86 0.71
C ILE A 45 -18.81 12.23 -0.16
N GLY A 46 -18.27 13.43 0.03
CA GLY A 46 -17.12 13.95 -0.73
C GLY A 46 -15.81 13.24 -0.40
N GLU A 47 -14.92 13.92 0.32
CA GLU A 47 -13.67 13.33 0.76
C GLU A 47 -13.93 12.21 1.78
N LEU A 48 -13.40 11.00 1.52
CA LEU A 48 -13.66 9.81 2.35
C LEU A 48 -12.52 9.49 3.32
N PHE A 49 -11.31 9.97 3.03
CA PHE A 49 -10.10 9.72 3.79
C PHE A 49 -9.06 10.78 3.45
N ASP A 50 -8.19 11.09 4.41
CA ASP A 50 -7.08 12.03 4.28
C ASP A 50 -5.70 11.34 4.27
N SER A 51 -5.68 10.02 4.48
CA SER A 51 -4.45 9.24 4.69
C SER A 51 -4.43 8.01 3.79
N LEU A 52 -3.26 7.64 3.26
CA LEU A 52 -3.10 6.51 2.35
C LEU A 52 -2.07 5.50 2.89
N LEU A 53 -2.44 4.22 2.86
CA LEU A 53 -1.55 3.09 3.10
C LEU A 53 -1.39 2.29 1.80
N VAL A 54 -0.15 2.18 1.31
CA VAL A 54 0.18 1.39 0.12
C VAL A 54 1.07 0.23 0.55
N VAL A 55 0.66 -1.00 0.19
CA VAL A 55 1.45 -2.21 0.41
C VAL A 55 1.84 -2.75 -0.94
N GLU A 56 3.10 -2.57 -1.31
CA GLU A 56 3.66 -3.08 -2.56
C GLU A 56 4.35 -4.42 -2.29
N ASN A 57 3.66 -5.50 -2.64
CA ASN A 57 4.22 -6.85 -2.55
C ASN A 57 4.99 -7.25 -3.82
N PHE A 58 5.68 -6.29 -4.45
CA PHE A 58 6.63 -6.59 -5.52
C PHE A 58 7.99 -6.79 -4.87
N GLY A 59 8.36 -8.05 -4.67
CA GLY A 59 9.76 -8.35 -4.39
C GLY A 59 10.60 -7.90 -5.57
N VAL A 60 11.73 -7.22 -5.31
CA VAL A 60 12.75 -7.08 -6.34
C VAL A 60 13.19 -8.50 -6.71
N ASP A 61 13.11 -8.87 -7.99
CA ASP A 61 13.67 -10.15 -8.46
C ASP A 61 15.19 -10.08 -8.36
N SER A 62 15.68 -10.32 -7.14
CA SER A 62 17.09 -10.25 -6.79
C SER A 62 17.92 -11.29 -7.56
N GLN A 63 17.33 -12.42 -7.97
CA GLN A 63 18.02 -13.41 -8.78
C GLN A 63 18.14 -12.96 -10.24
N GLY A 64 17.05 -12.52 -10.86
CA GLY A 64 17.10 -11.94 -12.21
C GLY A 64 18.01 -10.72 -12.30
N LEU A 65 18.06 -9.90 -11.24
CA LEU A 65 18.98 -8.77 -11.15
C LEU A 65 20.44 -9.23 -11.05
N ALA A 66 20.74 -10.25 -10.23
CA ALA A 66 22.08 -10.81 -10.10
C ALA A 66 22.59 -11.43 -11.40
N ASP A 67 21.73 -12.18 -12.10
CA ASP A 67 22.06 -12.83 -13.38
C ASP A 67 22.31 -11.77 -14.47
N ALA A 68 21.51 -10.71 -14.53
CA ALA A 68 21.73 -9.59 -15.43
C ALA A 68 23.02 -8.82 -15.12
N GLN A 69 23.36 -8.62 -13.84
CA GLN A 69 24.62 -8.01 -13.42
C GLN A 69 25.84 -8.85 -13.83
N ALA A 70 25.76 -10.17 -13.66
CA ALA A 70 26.82 -11.10 -14.05
C ALA A 70 27.04 -11.14 -15.58
N ALA A 71 25.95 -11.10 -16.36
CA ALA A 71 26.03 -11.11 -17.82
C ALA A 71 26.50 -9.76 -18.42
N GLY A 72 26.13 -8.64 -17.80
CA GLY A 72 26.41 -7.29 -18.32
C GLY A 72 27.64 -6.61 -17.74
N GLY A 73 28.28 -7.18 -16.70
CA GLY A 73 29.41 -6.57 -15.99
C GLY A 73 29.06 -5.30 -15.21
N LEU A 74 27.78 -4.95 -15.10
CA LEU A 74 27.28 -3.78 -14.38
C LEU A 74 26.82 -4.21 -12.99
N THR A 75 27.10 -3.42 -11.95
CA THR A 75 26.65 -3.72 -10.58
C THR A 75 25.63 -2.69 -10.10
N VAL A 76 24.40 -3.12 -9.80
CA VAL A 76 23.39 -2.27 -9.16
C VAL A 76 23.68 -2.26 -7.66
N ARG A 77 24.03 -1.08 -7.13
CA ARG A 77 24.37 -0.93 -5.70
C ARG A 77 23.18 -0.57 -4.82
N SER A 78 22.19 0.11 -5.37
CA SER A 78 20.99 0.52 -4.64
C SER A 78 19.87 0.87 -5.62
N VAL A 79 18.63 0.58 -5.21
CA VAL A 79 17.41 1.06 -5.86
C VAL A 79 16.69 1.98 -4.88
N ARG A 80 16.16 3.10 -5.37
CA ARG A 80 15.30 4.01 -4.60
C ARG A 80 14.03 4.25 -5.39
N GLY A 81 12.89 4.04 -4.76
CA GLY A 81 11.59 4.53 -5.23
C GLY A 81 11.29 5.87 -4.56
N GLU A 82 10.66 6.77 -5.30
CA GLU A 82 10.11 8.01 -4.76
C GLU A 82 8.65 8.07 -5.16
N ASP A 83 7.77 8.18 -4.16
CA ASP A 83 6.33 8.29 -4.36
C ASP A 83 5.87 9.71 -4.01
N ALA A 84 5.08 10.30 -4.89
CA ALA A 84 4.41 11.57 -4.66
C ALA A 84 2.90 11.32 -4.63
N THR A 85 2.32 11.34 -3.43
CA THR A 85 0.86 11.28 -3.26
C THR A 85 0.32 12.62 -2.76
N HIS A 86 -0.94 12.92 -3.06
CA HIS A 86 -1.60 14.15 -2.59
C HIS A 86 -2.09 14.03 -1.13
N TYR A 87 -1.65 13.01 -0.38
CA TYR A 87 -2.10 12.75 0.98
C TYR A 87 -1.05 13.20 2.01
N PRO A 88 -1.44 13.91 3.08
CA PRO A 88 -0.54 14.43 4.11
C PRO A 88 0.36 13.38 4.79
N VAL A 89 -0.07 12.12 4.83
CA VAL A 89 0.75 11.01 5.33
C VAL A 89 0.63 9.80 4.40
N THR A 90 1.76 9.28 3.94
CA THR A 90 1.87 8.02 3.20
C THR A 90 2.84 7.09 3.92
N VAL A 91 2.40 5.86 4.18
CA VAL A 91 3.27 4.79 4.70
C VAL A 91 3.45 3.75 3.61
N VAL A 92 4.71 3.50 3.24
CA VAL A 92 5.09 2.46 2.28
C VAL A 92 5.84 1.37 3.04
N VAL A 93 5.43 0.12 2.82
CA VAL A 93 6.11 -1.06 3.37
C VAL A 93 6.69 -1.85 2.22
N HIS A 94 8.02 -1.94 2.17
CA HIS A 94 8.74 -2.83 1.27
C HIS A 94 9.14 -4.09 2.06
N PRO A 95 8.52 -5.27 1.77
CA PRO A 95 9.05 -6.51 2.29
C PRO A 95 10.41 -6.77 1.65
N GLY A 96 11.42 -7.00 2.49
CA GLY A 96 12.78 -7.33 2.07
C GLY A 96 12.88 -8.71 1.43
#